data_AF-A0A2A5A8T0-F1
#
_entry.id   AF-A0A2A5A8T0-F1
#
_cell.length_a   1.000
_cell.length_b   1.000
_cell.length_c   1.000
_cell.angle_alpha   90.00
_cell.angle_beta   90.00
_cell.angle_gamma   90.00
#
_symmetry.space_group_name_H-M   'P 1'
#
loop_
_entity.id
_entity.type
_entity.pdbx_description
1 polymer ?
#
loop_
_entity_poly.entity_id
_entity_poly.type
_entity_poly.pdbx_seq_one_letter_code
_entity_poly.pdbx_strand_id
1 'polypeptide(L)'
;MSAIHRLIPTPLAIVLNLFALSLAMSLSALNSAQATELNNHLSQLGWQIHHLKSATHYQPLEIAGEAIIQSTSKQSASLLIKQQTVNLNKTPLLTWSWRTDALIKSTHPKPEKTKSGDDFVARIHVVAKGFLPWQVHVLNYVWSAQYPVGADWDNPYTDKEKMIVVETGDAGLHLWQSYQRNIQSDFKQYFDLDVSKISAYAIMTDTDNTQGEASAYFKDIRFIAGQH
;
A
#
# COMPACT_ATOMS: atom_id res chain seq x y z
N MET A 1 -53.98 7.33 35.90
CA MET A 1 -52.93 8.38 36.01
C MET A 1 -51.68 7.71 36.54
N SER A 2 -50.67 7.46 35.71
CA SER A 2 -49.38 6.87 36.13
C SER A 2 -48.32 7.96 36.01
N ALA A 3 -47.64 8.27 37.12
CA ALA A 3 -46.63 9.32 37.18
C ALA A 3 -45.25 8.72 36.85
N ILE A 4 -44.62 9.22 35.78
CA ILE A 4 -43.26 8.86 35.40
C ILE A 4 -42.29 9.63 36.31
N HIS A 5 -41.63 8.94 37.24
CA HIS A 5 -40.46 9.48 37.96
C HIS A 5 -39.25 9.48 37.02
N ARG A 6 -38.78 10.67 36.63
CA ARG A 6 -37.48 10.84 35.96
C ARG A 6 -36.39 10.77 37.02
N LEU A 7 -35.56 9.72 36.98
CA LEU A 7 -34.33 9.62 37.77
C LEU A 7 -33.37 10.72 37.31
N ILE A 8 -33.10 11.69 38.19
CA ILE A 8 -32.03 12.67 37.99
C ILE A 8 -30.71 11.95 38.32
N PRO A 9 -29.73 11.90 37.39
CA PRO A 9 -28.46 11.24 37.66
C PRO A 9 -27.75 11.92 38.85
N THR A 10 -27.19 11.13 39.75
CA THR A 10 -26.47 11.65 40.92
C THR A 10 -25.23 12.43 40.48
N PRO A 11 -24.80 13.46 41.24
CA PRO A 11 -23.64 14.29 40.87
C PRO A 11 -22.36 13.49 40.64
N LEU A 12 -22.20 12.34 41.30
CA LEU A 12 -21.09 11.41 41.09
C LEU A 12 -21.10 10.76 39.69
N ALA A 13 -22.28 10.43 39.15
CA ALA A 13 -22.42 9.86 37.81
C ALA A 13 -22.15 10.90 36.70
N ILE A 14 -22.43 12.18 36.97
CA ILE A 14 -22.12 13.29 36.05
C ILE A 14 -20.59 13.52 35.99
N VAL A 15 -19.92 13.53 37.15
CA VAL A 15 -18.45 13.70 37.23
C VAL A 15 -17.70 12.54 36.55
N LEU A 16 -18.15 11.29 36.74
CA LEU A 16 -17.52 10.12 36.12
C LEU A 16 -17.67 10.12 34.58
N ASN A 17 -18.84 10.54 34.06
CA ASN A 17 -19.07 10.68 32.62
C ASN A 17 -18.22 11.80 31.99
N LEU A 18 -18.04 12.92 32.70
CA LEU A 18 -17.17 14.00 32.24
C LEU A 18 -15.69 13.58 32.20
N PHE A 19 -15.25 12.76 33.16
CA PHE A 19 -13.88 12.22 33.18
C PHE A 19 -13.65 11.18 32.07
N ALA A 20 -14.62 10.30 31.82
CA ALA A 20 -14.55 9.33 30.73
C ALA A 20 -14.52 10.04 29.36
N LEU A 21 -15.30 11.11 29.19
CA LEU A 21 -15.32 11.91 27.97
C LEU A 21 -14.01 12.67 27.75
N SER A 22 -13.45 13.28 28.80
CA SER A 22 -12.16 13.98 28.71
C SER A 22 -11.00 13.03 28.41
N LEU A 23 -11.01 11.83 29.01
CA LEU A 23 -10.03 10.78 28.73
C LEU A 23 -10.17 10.23 27.29
N ALA A 24 -11.39 10.06 26.79
CA ALA A 24 -11.62 9.65 25.41
C ALA A 24 -11.16 10.73 24.41
N MET A 25 -11.41 12.01 24.71
CA MET A 25 -10.94 13.13 23.90
C MET A 25 -9.41 13.24 23.90
N SER A 26 -8.75 13.08 25.06
CA SER A 26 -7.29 13.14 25.14
C SER A 26 -6.63 11.98 24.39
N LEU A 27 -7.18 10.76 24.50
CA LEU A 27 -6.72 9.61 23.73
C LEU A 27 -6.89 9.82 22.22
N SER A 28 -8.03 10.35 21.80
CA SER A 28 -8.30 10.67 20.39
C SER A 28 -7.35 11.74 19.84
N ALA A 29 -7.08 12.77 20.63
CA ALA A 29 -6.12 13.82 20.28
C ALA A 29 -4.68 13.27 20.17
N LEU A 30 -4.28 12.40 21.10
CA LEU A 30 -2.97 11.76 21.08
C LEU A 30 -2.79 10.87 19.84
N ASN A 31 -3.79 10.05 19.52
CA ASN A 31 -3.79 9.23 18.30
C ASN A 31 -3.70 10.10 17.03
N SER A 32 -4.40 11.22 17.01
CA SER A 32 -4.38 12.16 15.88
C SER A 32 -3.01 12.84 15.72
N ALA A 33 -2.39 13.23 16.82
CA ALA A 33 -1.05 13.82 16.83
C ALA A 33 0.01 12.81 16.34
N GLN A 34 -0.03 11.57 16.84
CA GLN A 34 0.89 10.52 16.41
C GLN A 34 0.73 10.18 14.92
N ALA A 35 -0.51 10.08 14.43
CA ALA A 35 -0.77 9.86 13.00
C ALA A 35 -0.25 11.02 12.13
N THR A 36 -0.37 12.27 12.62
CA THR A 36 0.16 13.45 11.94
C THR A 36 1.69 13.43 11.88
N GLU A 37 2.35 13.10 12.98
CA GLU A 37 3.81 12.97 13.04
C GLU A 37 4.33 11.90 12.07
N LEU A 38 3.65 10.75 12.00
CA LEU A 38 3.98 9.66 11.09
C LEU A 38 3.85 10.09 9.62
N ASN A 39 2.76 10.77 9.29
CA ASN A 39 2.53 11.31 7.95
C ASN A 39 3.58 12.38 7.58
N ASN A 40 3.99 13.20 8.55
CA ASN A 40 5.05 14.18 8.36
C ASN A 40 6.40 13.49 8.11
N HIS A 41 6.73 12.44 8.86
CA HIS A 41 7.95 11.66 8.65
C HIS A 41 7.95 11.03 7.24
N LEU A 42 6.86 10.37 6.83
CA LEU A 42 6.71 9.86 5.46
C LEU A 42 6.91 10.97 4.40
N SER A 43 6.30 12.13 4.62
CA SER A 43 6.41 13.28 3.72
C SER A 43 7.85 13.81 3.62
N GLN A 44 8.60 13.85 4.72
CA GLN A 44 10.02 14.21 4.73
C GLN A 44 10.89 13.22 3.94
N LEU A 45 10.51 11.94 3.93
CA LEU A 45 11.13 10.90 3.10
C LEU A 45 10.67 10.94 1.63
N GLY A 46 9.80 11.89 1.26
CA GLY A 46 9.25 12.08 -0.08
C GLY A 46 8.08 11.15 -0.42
N TRP A 47 7.44 10.54 0.58
CA TRP A 47 6.27 9.69 0.43
C TRP A 47 4.99 10.42 0.83
N GLN A 48 3.91 10.18 0.08
CA GLN A 48 2.60 10.76 0.34
C GLN A 48 1.54 9.66 0.31
N ILE A 49 0.55 9.72 1.20
CA ILE A 49 -0.57 8.78 1.19
C ILE A 49 -1.61 9.30 0.20
N HIS A 50 -1.99 8.45 -0.76
CA HIS A 50 -3.10 8.71 -1.68
C HIS A 50 -4.24 7.74 -1.36
N HIS A 51 -5.31 8.27 -0.77
CA HIS A 51 -6.48 7.50 -0.36
C HIS A 51 -7.32 7.08 -1.57
N LEU A 52 -7.60 5.78 -1.70
CA LEU A 52 -8.53 5.26 -2.70
C LEU A 52 -9.88 4.93 -2.04
N LYS A 53 -9.84 4.18 -0.94
CA LYS A 53 -10.99 3.87 -0.06
C LYS A 53 -10.61 4.12 1.41
N SER A 54 -10.75 3.12 2.27
CA SER A 54 -10.27 3.16 3.64
C SER A 54 -8.74 3.26 3.69
N ALA A 55 -8.19 3.90 4.71
CA ALA A 55 -6.75 4.13 4.83
C ALA A 55 -5.98 2.84 5.21
N THR A 56 -4.93 2.52 4.45
CA THR A 56 -3.86 1.60 4.84
C THR A 56 -2.93 2.34 5.81
N HIS A 57 -2.49 1.67 6.88
CA HIS A 57 -1.57 2.28 7.84
C HIS A 57 -0.13 2.06 7.38
N TYR A 58 0.61 3.15 7.21
CA TYR A 58 2.02 3.14 6.82
C TYR A 58 2.88 3.65 7.97
N GLN A 59 3.83 2.84 8.41
CA GLN A 59 4.74 3.16 9.51
C GLN A 59 6.20 3.07 9.03
N PRO A 60 6.93 4.19 8.89
CA PRO A 60 8.37 4.16 8.80
C PRO A 60 8.98 3.56 10.06
N LEU A 61 9.92 2.64 9.87
CA LEU A 61 10.67 1.92 10.88
C LEU A 61 12.16 2.01 10.55
N GLU A 62 13.00 1.89 11.56
CA GLU A 62 14.42 1.65 11.40
C GLU A 62 14.78 0.35 12.12
N ILE A 63 15.24 -0.65 11.38
CA ILE A 63 15.64 -1.94 11.95
C ILE A 63 17.09 -2.19 11.54
N ALA A 64 17.99 -2.31 12.53
CA ALA A 64 19.41 -2.51 12.30
C ALA A 64 20.06 -1.47 11.35
N GLY A 65 19.57 -0.22 11.39
CA GLY A 65 20.06 0.88 10.53
C GLY A 65 19.46 0.91 9.12
N GLU A 66 18.52 0.02 8.80
CA GLU A 66 17.81 0.02 7.52
C GLU A 66 16.47 0.73 7.65
N ALA A 67 16.20 1.67 6.73
CA ALA A 67 14.89 2.31 6.60
C ALA A 67 13.89 1.34 5.98
N ILE A 68 12.83 1.02 6.74
CA ILE A 68 11.77 0.11 6.37
C ILE A 68 10.44 0.84 6.45
N ILE A 69 9.50 0.50 5.57
CA ILE A 69 8.11 0.95 5.68
C ILE A 69 7.27 -0.28 5.92
N GLN A 70 6.62 -0.34 7.08
CA GLN A 70 5.57 -1.31 7.35
C GLN A 70 4.25 -0.77 6.80
N SER A 71 3.52 -1.62 6.10
CA SER A 71 2.20 -1.38 5.55
C SER A 71 1.24 -2.38 6.16
N THR A 72 0.15 -1.90 6.78
CA THR A 72 -0.88 -2.75 7.40
C THR A 72 -2.24 -2.37 6.84
N SER A 73 -2.92 -3.34 6.23
CA SER A 73 -4.23 -3.20 5.61
C SER A 73 -5.28 -4.03 6.35
N LYS A 74 -6.43 -3.43 6.57
CA LYS A 74 -7.63 -4.07 7.12
C LYS A 74 -8.84 -3.51 6.42
N GLN A 75 -9.37 -4.25 5.46
CA GLN A 75 -10.45 -3.82 4.58
C GLN A 75 -10.17 -2.45 3.95
N SER A 76 -8.91 -2.22 3.56
CA SER A 76 -8.42 -0.90 3.16
C SER A 76 -7.56 -0.91 1.90
N ALA A 77 -7.54 0.26 1.24
CA ALA A 77 -6.81 0.51 0.02
C ALA A 77 -6.39 1.98 -0.06
N SER A 78 -5.09 2.21 0.08
CA SER A 78 -4.46 3.50 -0.17
C SER A 78 -3.04 3.27 -0.63
N LEU A 79 -2.58 4.07 -1.59
CA LEU A 79 -1.21 4.02 -2.10
C LEU A 79 -0.30 4.86 -1.20
N LEU A 80 0.90 4.38 -0.90
CA LEU A 80 1.98 5.25 -0.46
C LEU A 80 2.85 5.58 -1.69
N ILE A 81 2.71 6.80 -2.21
CA ILE A 81 3.26 7.24 -3.49
C ILE A 81 4.44 8.19 -3.30
N LYS A 82 5.47 8.01 -4.13
CA LYS A 82 6.57 8.97 -4.30
C LYS A 82 6.46 9.59 -5.69
N GLN A 83 6.05 10.87 -5.73
CA GLN A 83 5.94 11.65 -6.97
C GLN A 83 7.31 12.14 -7.41
N GLN A 84 8.02 11.30 -8.13
CA GLN A 84 9.37 11.58 -8.60
C GLN A 84 9.50 11.19 -10.07
N THR A 85 9.93 12.14 -10.90
CA THR A 85 10.33 11.81 -12.27
C THR A 85 11.67 11.08 -12.25
N VAL A 86 11.72 9.89 -12.85
CA VAL A 86 12.97 9.12 -13.00
C VAL A 86 13.28 8.98 -14.48
N ASN A 87 14.52 9.32 -14.87
CA ASN A 87 15.02 9.14 -16.22
C ASN A 87 15.51 7.70 -16.39
N LEU A 88 14.75 6.89 -17.12
CA LEU A 88 15.05 5.47 -17.29
C LEU A 88 16.25 5.23 -18.21
N ASN A 89 16.60 6.18 -19.09
CA ASN A 89 17.82 6.07 -19.89
C ASN A 89 19.11 6.16 -19.04
N LYS A 90 19.00 6.61 -17.78
CA LYS A 90 20.12 6.67 -16.82
C LYS A 90 20.03 5.58 -15.77
N THR A 91 18.83 5.38 -15.22
CA THR A 91 18.58 4.43 -14.13
C THR A 91 17.36 3.57 -14.45
N PRO A 92 17.47 2.61 -15.40
CA PRO A 92 16.32 1.82 -15.86
C PRO A 92 15.91 0.74 -14.86
N LEU A 93 16.80 0.35 -13.96
CA LEU A 93 16.59 -0.77 -13.05
C LEU A 93 15.92 -0.31 -11.77
N LEU A 94 14.69 -0.75 -11.53
CA LEU A 94 14.04 -0.64 -10.22
C LEU A 94 14.46 -1.83 -9.37
N THR A 95 15.02 -1.56 -8.19
CA THR A 95 15.24 -2.55 -7.14
C THR A 95 14.30 -2.31 -5.98
N TRP A 96 13.87 -3.37 -5.31
CA TRP A 96 13.17 -3.30 -4.03
C TRP A 96 13.32 -4.62 -3.29
N SER A 97 13.05 -4.57 -1.99
CA SER A 97 12.85 -5.76 -1.18
C SER A 97 11.52 -5.65 -0.44
N TRP A 98 10.81 -6.76 -0.32
CA TRP A 98 9.65 -6.86 0.56
C TRP A 98 9.70 -8.10 1.44
N ARG A 99 8.93 -8.09 2.51
CA ARG A 99 8.68 -9.25 3.37
C ARG A 99 7.22 -9.22 3.80
N THR A 100 6.60 -10.39 3.89
CA THR A 100 5.37 -10.57 4.64
C THR A 100 5.46 -11.82 5.50
N ASP A 101 4.70 -11.82 6.60
CA ASP A 101 4.65 -12.92 7.57
C ASP A 101 3.44 -13.82 7.34
N ALA A 102 2.49 -13.41 6.50
CA ALA A 102 1.34 -14.22 6.11
C ALA A 102 0.72 -13.70 4.81
N LEU A 103 0.13 -14.61 4.02
CA LEU A 103 -0.78 -14.21 2.95
C LEU A 103 -2.05 -13.56 3.52
N ILE A 104 -2.84 -12.92 2.64
CA ILE A 104 -4.08 -12.25 3.03
C ILE A 104 -5.00 -13.22 3.78
N LYS A 105 -5.37 -12.84 5.01
CA LYS A 105 -6.37 -13.55 5.79
C LYS A 105 -7.74 -12.98 5.45
N SER A 106 -8.45 -13.63 4.54
CA SER A 106 -9.78 -13.21 4.07
C SER A 106 -10.87 -14.18 4.52
N THR A 107 -12.02 -13.64 4.92
CA THR A 107 -13.26 -14.41 5.14
C THR A 107 -14.03 -14.68 3.85
N HIS A 108 -13.61 -14.07 2.74
CA HIS A 108 -14.26 -14.12 1.42
C HIS A 108 -13.22 -14.20 0.29
N PRO A 109 -12.42 -15.28 0.20
CA PRO A 109 -11.42 -15.40 -0.87
C PRO A 109 -12.10 -15.38 -2.25
N LYS A 110 -11.53 -14.60 -3.17
CA LYS A 110 -11.99 -14.43 -4.55
C LYS A 110 -10.82 -14.58 -5.54
N PRO A 111 -11.07 -14.90 -6.81
CA PRO A 111 -10.01 -14.98 -7.81
C PRO A 111 -9.34 -13.60 -8.04
N GLU A 112 -8.01 -13.54 -8.00
CA GLU A 112 -7.25 -12.27 -8.08
C GLU A 112 -7.43 -11.53 -9.41
N LYS A 113 -7.81 -12.24 -10.48
CA LYS A 113 -8.08 -11.65 -11.80
C LYS A 113 -9.46 -10.99 -11.93
N THR A 114 -10.20 -10.85 -10.83
CA THR A 114 -11.55 -10.27 -10.83
C THR A 114 -11.60 -9.03 -9.95
N LYS A 115 -12.52 -8.10 -10.23
CA LYS A 115 -12.73 -6.88 -9.42
C LYS A 115 -13.08 -7.15 -7.95
N SER A 116 -13.45 -8.38 -7.59
CA SER A 116 -13.76 -8.73 -6.19
C SER A 116 -12.63 -9.47 -5.50
N GLY A 117 -11.53 -9.77 -6.21
CA GLY A 117 -10.36 -10.45 -5.65
C GLY A 117 -9.04 -9.74 -5.90
N ASP A 118 -9.03 -8.57 -6.54
CA ASP A 118 -7.82 -7.77 -6.79
C ASP A 118 -7.34 -7.14 -5.47
N ASP A 119 -6.81 -7.97 -4.58
CA ASP A 119 -6.13 -7.62 -3.32
C ASP A 119 -4.79 -8.38 -3.27
N PHE A 120 -3.69 -7.73 -2.86
CA PHE A 120 -2.40 -8.41 -2.68
C PHE A 120 -1.72 -7.97 -1.39
N VAL A 121 -0.98 -8.89 -0.80
CA VAL A 121 -0.22 -8.63 0.42
C VAL A 121 0.87 -7.57 0.20
N ALA A 122 1.42 -7.49 -1.02
CA ALA A 122 2.35 -6.46 -1.43
C ALA A 122 2.23 -6.16 -2.92
N ARG A 123 2.22 -4.86 -3.26
CA ARG A 123 2.32 -4.34 -4.63
C ARG A 123 3.38 -3.25 -4.73
N ILE A 124 4.10 -3.22 -5.85
CA ILE A 124 4.88 -2.06 -6.32
C ILE A 124 4.24 -1.53 -7.60
N HIS A 125 3.88 -0.25 -7.60
CA HIS A 125 3.33 0.46 -8.76
C HIS A 125 4.41 1.33 -9.40
N VAL A 126 4.48 1.32 -10.73
CA VAL A 126 5.37 2.19 -11.50
C VAL A 126 4.57 2.92 -12.57
N VAL A 127 4.51 4.25 -12.49
CA VAL A 127 3.58 5.07 -13.28
C VAL A 127 4.32 5.82 -14.38
N ALA A 128 4.00 5.53 -15.65
CA ALA A 128 4.42 6.32 -16.80
C ALA A 128 3.27 7.21 -17.28
N LYS A 129 3.51 8.52 -17.37
CA LYS A 129 2.58 9.49 -17.97
C LYS A 129 3.16 10.08 -19.24
N GLY A 130 2.36 10.10 -20.30
CA GLY A 130 2.63 10.78 -21.56
C GLY A 130 2.28 12.27 -21.49
N PHE A 131 2.22 12.90 -22.67
CA PHE A 131 1.89 14.33 -22.78
C PHE A 131 0.40 14.60 -22.58
N LEU A 132 -0.45 13.66 -23.02
CA LEU A 132 -1.90 13.81 -22.98
C LEU A 132 -2.48 13.11 -21.74
N PRO A 133 -3.56 13.63 -21.12
CA PRO A 133 -4.10 13.10 -19.85
C PRO A 133 -4.48 11.62 -19.85
N TRP A 134 -4.84 11.06 -21.01
CA TRP A 134 -5.21 9.65 -21.16
C TRP A 134 -4.02 8.70 -21.35
N GLN A 135 -2.80 9.24 -21.53
CA GLN A 135 -1.59 8.46 -21.70
C GLN A 135 -0.98 8.09 -20.35
N VAL A 136 -1.71 7.34 -19.53
CA VAL A 136 -1.20 6.81 -18.26
C VAL A 136 -1.14 5.30 -18.37
N HIS A 137 0.00 4.72 -18.03
CA HIS A 137 0.17 3.27 -17.91
C HIS A 137 0.91 2.93 -16.62
N VAL A 138 0.51 1.85 -15.97
CA VAL A 138 1.08 1.42 -14.69
C VAL A 138 1.50 -0.05 -14.76
N LEU A 139 2.72 -0.33 -14.32
CA LEU A 139 3.18 -1.69 -14.03
C LEU A 139 2.97 -1.96 -12.55
N ASN A 140 2.31 -3.08 -12.23
CA ASN A 140 2.03 -3.53 -10.87
C ASN A 140 2.73 -4.86 -10.61
N TYR A 141 3.84 -4.83 -9.87
CA TYR A 141 4.52 -6.06 -9.42
C TYR A 141 3.86 -6.55 -8.14
N VAL A 142 3.40 -7.80 -8.12
CA VAL A 142 2.57 -8.33 -7.02
C VAL A 142 3.12 -9.62 -6.44
N TRP A 143 2.87 -9.80 -5.14
CA TRP A 143 2.97 -11.09 -4.45
C TRP A 143 1.60 -11.77 -4.47
N SER A 144 1.45 -12.75 -5.37
CA SER A 144 0.18 -13.47 -5.59
C SER A 144 0.01 -14.65 -4.64
N ALA A 145 -1.22 -14.94 -4.24
CA ALA A 145 -1.57 -16.18 -3.53
C ALA A 145 -2.03 -17.30 -4.47
N GLN A 146 -2.37 -16.99 -5.74
CA GLN A 146 -3.09 -17.92 -6.64
C GLN A 146 -2.35 -18.24 -7.94
N TYR A 147 -1.50 -17.34 -8.40
CA TYR A 147 -0.87 -17.43 -9.72
C TYR A 147 0.65 -17.56 -9.59
N PRO A 148 1.29 -18.35 -10.48
CA PRO A 148 2.73 -18.57 -10.43
C PRO A 148 3.51 -17.30 -10.82
N VAL A 149 4.76 -17.22 -10.37
CA VAL A 149 5.72 -16.19 -10.82
C VAL A 149 5.81 -16.18 -12.35
N GLY A 150 5.81 -14.97 -12.92
CA GLY A 150 5.82 -14.74 -14.36
C GLY A 150 4.43 -14.69 -15.00
N ALA A 151 3.36 -15.01 -14.27
CA ALA A 151 2.00 -14.76 -14.76
C ALA A 151 1.71 -13.26 -14.81
N ASP A 152 0.93 -12.85 -15.81
CA ASP A 152 0.45 -11.48 -15.96
C ASP A 152 -1.01 -11.41 -16.43
N TRP A 153 -1.64 -10.26 -16.19
CA TRP A 153 -2.98 -9.92 -16.68
C TRP A 153 -3.21 -8.41 -16.60
N ASP A 154 -4.24 -7.92 -17.27
CA ASP A 154 -4.65 -6.53 -17.16
C ASP A 154 -5.47 -6.35 -15.87
N ASN A 155 -5.32 -5.21 -15.20
CA ASN A 155 -6.09 -4.95 -14.00
C ASN A 155 -7.60 -5.03 -14.30
N PRO A 156 -8.41 -5.69 -13.44
CA PRO A 156 -9.82 -5.91 -13.74
C PRO A 156 -10.67 -4.62 -13.80
N TYR A 157 -10.14 -3.47 -13.36
CA TYR A 157 -10.78 -2.15 -13.46
C TYR A 157 -10.37 -1.37 -14.71
N THR A 158 -9.20 -1.61 -15.29
CA THR A 158 -8.68 -0.86 -16.43
C THR A 158 -7.60 -1.62 -17.20
N ASP A 159 -7.57 -1.42 -18.53
CA ASP A 159 -6.52 -1.90 -19.42
C ASP A 159 -5.22 -1.09 -19.33
N LYS A 160 -5.20 0.01 -18.55
CA LYS A 160 -4.03 0.88 -18.37
C LYS A 160 -3.04 0.38 -17.33
N GLU A 161 -3.38 -0.70 -16.65
CA GLU A 161 -2.56 -1.26 -15.59
C GLU A 161 -2.30 -2.74 -15.85
N LYS A 162 -1.03 -3.14 -15.72
CA LYS A 162 -0.59 -4.52 -15.89
C LYS A 162 -0.20 -5.13 -14.56
N MET A 163 -0.84 -6.23 -14.20
CA MET A 163 -0.50 -7.05 -13.03
C MET A 163 0.57 -8.06 -13.44
N ILE A 164 1.68 -8.11 -12.70
CA ILE A 164 2.85 -8.95 -12.98
C ILE A 164 3.26 -9.67 -11.70
N VAL A 165 3.15 -10.99 -11.68
CA VAL A 165 3.51 -11.79 -10.51
C VAL A 165 5.02 -11.96 -10.45
N VAL A 166 5.62 -11.45 -9.38
CA VAL A 166 7.06 -11.60 -9.11
C VAL A 166 7.33 -12.52 -7.92
N GLU A 167 6.35 -12.70 -7.04
CA GLU A 167 6.41 -13.62 -5.90
C GLU A 167 5.08 -14.38 -5.79
N THR A 168 5.11 -15.62 -5.30
CA THR A 168 3.90 -16.42 -5.15
C THR A 168 3.89 -17.30 -3.90
N GLY A 169 2.70 -17.46 -3.33
CA GLY A 169 2.46 -18.43 -2.26
C GLY A 169 3.22 -18.13 -0.97
N ASP A 170 3.43 -19.18 -0.17
CA ASP A 170 3.94 -19.11 1.20
C ASP A 170 5.44 -19.37 1.34
N ALA A 171 6.11 -19.81 0.27
CA ALA A 171 7.53 -20.18 0.30
C ALA A 171 8.45 -19.03 0.72
N GLY A 172 8.08 -17.79 0.37
CA GLY A 172 8.86 -16.59 0.69
C GLY A 172 8.54 -15.92 2.03
N LEU A 173 7.57 -16.44 2.81
CA LEU A 173 7.13 -15.82 4.05
C LEU A 173 8.27 -15.72 5.08
N HIS A 174 8.21 -14.68 5.92
CA HIS A 174 9.21 -14.34 6.95
C HIS A 174 10.61 -13.99 6.43
N LEU A 175 10.83 -14.10 5.11
CA LEU A 175 12.10 -13.80 4.46
C LEU A 175 11.98 -12.51 3.65
N TRP A 176 13.08 -11.75 3.62
CA TRP A 176 13.19 -10.64 2.68
C TRP A 176 13.42 -11.19 1.28
N GLN A 177 12.50 -10.86 0.38
CA GLN A 177 12.58 -11.18 -1.03
C GLN A 177 12.99 -9.92 -1.78
N SER A 178 14.05 -10.02 -2.59
CA SER A 178 14.64 -8.89 -3.30
C SER A 178 14.49 -9.05 -4.80
N TYR A 179 14.11 -7.98 -5.47
CA TYR A 179 13.77 -7.97 -6.88
C TYR A 179 14.51 -6.85 -7.60
N GLN A 180 14.78 -7.09 -8.88
CA GLN A 180 15.29 -6.10 -9.81
C GLN A 180 14.57 -6.25 -11.15
N ARG A 181 14.02 -5.15 -11.69
CA ARG A 181 13.30 -5.13 -12.97
C ARG A 181 13.80 -3.97 -13.83
N ASN A 182 13.97 -4.23 -15.13
CA ASN A 182 14.20 -3.17 -16.10
C ASN A 182 12.86 -2.59 -16.52
N ILE A 183 12.59 -1.37 -16.07
CA ILE A 183 11.29 -0.73 -16.27
C ILE A 183 11.03 -0.37 -17.73
N GLN A 184 12.06 -0.01 -18.51
CA GLN A 184 11.89 0.25 -19.95
C GLN A 184 11.49 -1.02 -20.69
N SER A 185 12.19 -2.12 -20.40
CA SER A 185 11.90 -3.43 -20.99
C SER A 185 10.49 -3.90 -20.63
N ASP A 186 10.05 -3.69 -19.39
CA ASP A 186 8.72 -4.10 -18.95
C ASP A 186 7.61 -3.27 -19.59
N PHE A 187 7.76 -1.94 -19.71
CA PHE A 187 6.79 -1.13 -20.46
C PHE A 187 6.73 -1.53 -21.94
N LYS A 188 7.87 -1.86 -22.55
CA LYS A 188 7.91 -2.36 -23.93
C LYS A 188 7.21 -3.71 -24.05
N GLN A 189 7.47 -4.63 -23.13
CA GLN A 189 6.90 -5.97 -23.15
C GLN A 189 5.37 -5.96 -22.98
N TYR A 190 4.87 -5.23 -21.99
CA TYR A 190 3.47 -5.35 -21.58
C TYR A 190 2.52 -4.34 -22.23
N PHE A 191 3.05 -3.21 -22.71
CA PHE A 191 2.25 -2.15 -23.34
C PHE A 191 2.72 -1.77 -24.75
N ASP A 192 3.82 -2.35 -25.26
CA ASP A 192 4.49 -1.92 -26.50
C ASP A 192 4.86 -0.43 -26.50
N LEU A 193 5.26 0.09 -25.32
CA LEU A 193 5.60 1.50 -25.14
C LEU A 193 7.08 1.73 -24.91
N ASP A 194 7.66 2.61 -25.72
CA ASP A 194 9.03 3.10 -25.53
C ASP A 194 9.04 4.25 -24.51
N VAL A 195 9.14 3.88 -23.23
CA VAL A 195 9.14 4.81 -22.09
C VAL A 195 10.56 5.21 -21.71
N SER A 196 10.85 6.51 -21.72
CA SER A 196 12.15 7.08 -21.29
C SER A 196 12.14 7.62 -19.86
N LYS A 197 10.96 7.79 -19.26
CA LYS A 197 10.79 8.29 -17.89
C LYS A 197 9.51 7.78 -17.23
N ILE A 198 9.54 7.62 -15.92
CA ILE A 198 8.34 7.48 -15.09
C ILE A 198 8.04 8.78 -14.37
N SER A 199 6.80 8.97 -13.91
CA SER A 199 6.36 10.16 -13.19
C SER A 199 6.22 9.92 -11.68
N ALA A 200 6.00 8.66 -11.27
CA ALA A 200 5.87 8.26 -9.88
C ALA A 200 6.05 6.75 -9.72
N TYR A 201 6.26 6.33 -8.49
CA TYR A 201 6.14 4.94 -8.07
C TYR A 201 5.48 4.87 -6.69
N ALA A 202 4.84 3.75 -6.37
CA ALA A 202 4.12 3.58 -5.11
C ALA A 202 4.24 2.17 -4.57
N ILE A 203 3.95 2.02 -3.28
CA ILE A 203 3.75 0.73 -2.63
C ILE A 203 2.33 0.62 -2.12
N MET A 204 1.84 -0.61 -2.01
CA MET A 204 0.51 -0.88 -1.48
C MET A 204 0.42 -2.26 -0.84
N THR A 205 -0.31 -2.31 0.27
CA THR A 205 -0.94 -3.54 0.78
C THR A 205 -2.42 -3.25 0.84
N ASP A 206 -3.23 -4.15 0.30
CA ASP A 206 -4.66 -3.92 0.14
C ASP A 206 -5.51 -5.16 0.36
N THR A 207 -6.69 -4.92 0.93
CA THR A 207 -7.59 -5.96 1.44
C THR A 207 -9.06 -5.56 1.35
N ASP A 208 -9.38 -4.53 0.58
CA ASP A 208 -10.72 -3.96 0.51
C ASP A 208 -11.67 -4.78 -0.35
N ASN A 209 -11.17 -5.56 -1.31
CA ASN A 209 -12.00 -6.38 -2.19
C ASN A 209 -12.45 -7.69 -1.50
N THR A 210 -11.53 -8.33 -0.78
CA THR A 210 -11.69 -9.62 -0.10
C THR A 210 -12.04 -9.48 1.39
N GLN A 211 -12.17 -8.23 1.88
CA GLN A 211 -12.50 -7.91 3.27
C GLN A 211 -11.54 -8.53 4.30
N GLY A 212 -10.27 -8.68 3.90
CA GLY A 212 -9.25 -9.36 4.69
C GLY A 212 -8.39 -8.44 5.55
N GLU A 213 -7.30 -9.02 6.03
CA GLU A 213 -6.21 -8.34 6.72
C GLU A 213 -4.85 -8.83 6.18
N ALA A 214 -3.90 -7.90 6.07
CA ALA A 214 -2.57 -8.18 5.54
C ALA A 214 -1.55 -7.14 6.04
N SER A 215 -0.29 -7.58 6.17
CA SER A 215 0.83 -6.71 6.47
C SER A 215 2.02 -7.04 5.58
N ALA A 216 2.74 -6.01 5.15
CA ALA A 216 4.01 -6.16 4.45
C ALA A 216 5.02 -5.12 4.91
N TYR A 217 6.30 -5.44 4.70
CA TYR A 217 7.43 -4.58 4.98
C TYR A 217 8.15 -4.31 3.67
N PHE A 218 8.55 -3.07 3.43
CA PHE A 218 9.21 -2.64 2.20
C PHE A 218 10.52 -1.93 2.54
N LYS A 219 11.57 -2.20 1.76
CA LYS A 219 12.84 -1.47 1.82
C LYS A 219 13.55 -1.48 0.46
N ASP A 220 14.67 -0.77 0.38
CA ASP A 220 15.57 -0.74 -0.78
C ASP A 220 14.91 -0.36 -2.12
N ILE A 221 13.82 0.42 -2.08
CA ILE A 221 13.10 0.89 -3.27
C ILE A 221 13.89 2.02 -3.91
N ARG A 222 14.56 1.73 -5.03
CA ARG A 222 15.39 2.71 -5.73
C ARG A 222 15.58 2.37 -7.19
N PHE A 223 15.90 3.39 -7.97
CA PHE A 223 16.30 3.23 -9.37
C PHE A 223 17.82 3.35 -9.49
N ILE A 224 18.45 2.37 -10.13
CA ILE A 224 19.90 2.29 -10.31
C ILE A 224 20.27 2.17 -11.80
N ALA A 225 21.52 2.53 -12.11
CA ALA A 225 22.08 2.32 -13.44
C ALA A 225 22.23 0.82 -13.73
N GLY A 226 22.13 0.44 -15.01
CA GLY A 226 22.53 -0.89 -15.44
C GLY A 226 24.03 -1.09 -15.24
N GLN A 227 24.44 -2.28 -14.81
CA GLN A 227 25.85 -2.65 -14.93
C GLN A 227 26.13 -2.88 -16.41
N HIS A 228 27.07 -2.11 -16.96
CA HIS A 228 27.60 -2.29 -18.31
C HIS A 228 28.47 -3.53 -18.39
#